data_AF-A0A239NPB4-F1
#
_entry.id   AF-A0A239NPB4-F1
#
_cell.length_a   1.000
_cell.length_b   1.000
_cell.length_c   1.000
_cell.angle_alpha   90.00
_cell.angle_beta   90.00
_cell.angle_gamma   90.00
#
_symmetry.space_group_name_H-M   'P 1'
#
loop_
_entity.id
_entity.type
_entity.pdbx_description
1 polymer ?
#
loop_
_entity_poly.entity_id
_entity_poly.type
_entity_poly.pdbx_seq_one_letter_code
_entity_poly.pdbx_strand_id
1 'polypeptide(L)' 'MPPEEPHHIRVHLDRLLAERNLTLAELAERVGVTVVNLSILKNERAKAIRFTTLSAICRELDCQPGDILTFDKQ' A
#
# COMPACT_ATOMS: atom_id res chain seq x y z
N MET A 1 -19.87 -14.42 2.72
CA MET A 1 -18.53 -13.86 3.01
C MET A 1 -18.61 -13.31 4.43
N PRO A 2 -17.77 -13.74 5.39
CA PRO A 2 -17.81 -13.16 6.73
C PRO A 2 -17.52 -11.65 6.64
N PRO A 3 -18.06 -10.82 7.55
CA PRO A 3 -17.73 -9.40 7.60
C PRO A 3 -16.22 -9.24 7.72
N GLU A 4 -15.65 -8.32 6.95
CA GLU A 4 -14.22 -8.01 7.02
C GLU A 4 -13.89 -7.58 8.45
N GLU A 5 -13.06 -8.35 9.15
CA GLU A 5 -12.55 -7.95 10.46
C GLU A 5 -11.75 -6.66 10.27
N PRO A 6 -12.15 -5.55 10.92
CA PRO A 6 -11.42 -4.30 10.80
C PRO A 6 -10.02 -4.45 11.39
N HIS A 7 -9.02 -3.96 10.67
CA HIS A 7 -7.64 -3.90 11.14
C HIS A 7 -7.25 -2.46 11.48
N HIS A 8 -6.30 -2.29 12.40
CA HIS A 8 -5.80 -0.97 12.83
C HIS A 8 -4.57 -0.50 12.03
N ILE A 9 -4.38 -1.00 10.80
CA ILE A 9 -3.27 -0.59 9.94
C ILE A 9 -3.74 0.53 9.00
N ARG A 10 -3.08 1.69 9.10
CA ARG A 10 -3.24 2.81 8.16
C ARG A 10 -2.25 2.70 7.02
N VAL A 11 -2.69 3.12 5.83
CA VAL A 11 -1.88 3.08 4.61
C VAL A 11 -1.70 4.48 4.03
N HIS A 12 -0.45 4.93 3.95
CA HIS A 12 -0.09 6.29 3.52
C HIS A 12 0.29 6.39 2.04
N LEU A 13 -0.13 5.42 1.23
CA LEU A 13 0.30 5.32 -0.17
C LEU A 13 -0.12 6.54 -1.00
N ASP A 14 -1.27 7.14 -0.70
CA ASP A 14 -1.74 8.36 -1.37
C ASP A 14 -0.77 9.53 -1.19
N ARG A 15 -0.29 9.75 0.04
CA ARG A 15 0.69 10.80 0.33
C ARG A 15 1.99 10.54 -0.44
N LEU A 16 2.51 9.31 -0.38
CA LEU A 16 3.78 8.95 -1.01
C LEU A 16 3.74 9.07 -2.54
N LEU A 17 2.60 8.73 -3.15
CA LEU A 17 2.36 8.90 -4.59
C LEU A 17 2.30 10.37 -4.99
N ALA A 18 1.57 11.19 -4.22
CA ALA A 18 1.46 12.63 -4.47
C ALA A 18 2.81 13.34 -4.36
N GLU A 19 3.62 13.01 -3.34
CA GLU A 19 4.98 13.56 -3.16
C GLU A 19 5.91 13.28 -4.34
N ARG A 20 5.66 12.21 -5.11
CA ARG A 20 6.48 11.78 -6.25
C ARG A 20 5.83 12.06 -7.61
N ASN A 21 4.65 12.68 -7.62
CA ASN A 21 3.85 12.89 -8.82
C ASN A 21 3.64 11.58 -9.62
N LEU A 22 3.37 10.48 -8.90
CA LEU A 22 3.14 9.15 -9.46
C LEU A 22 1.67 8.75 -9.31
N THR A 23 1.14 8.05 -10.30
CA THR A 23 -0.18 7.44 -10.22
C THR A 23 -0.12 6.03 -9.62
N LEU A 24 -1.25 5.56 -9.08
CA LEU A 24 -1.38 4.19 -8.59
C LEU A 24 -1.18 3.16 -9.72
N ALA A 25 -1.57 3.51 -10.95
CA ALA A 25 -1.43 2.65 -12.12
C ALA A 25 0.03 2.44 -12.51
N GLU A 26 0.82 3.52 -12.55
CA GLU A 26 2.26 3.46 -12.81
C GLU A 26 3.00 2.66 -11.73
N LEU A 27 2.64 2.85 -10.45
CA LEU A 27 3.23 2.06 -9.37
C LEU A 27 2.91 0.57 -9.52
N ALA A 28 1.67 0.22 -9.90
CA ALA A 28 1.25 -1.16 -10.11
C ALA A 28 2.10 -1.85 -11.19
N GLU A 29 2.33 -1.15 -12.30
CA GLU A 29 3.19 -1.62 -13.40
C GLU A 29 4.63 -1.85 -12.93
N ARG A 30 5.23 -0.87 -12.24
CA ARG A 30 6.62 -0.96 -11.74
C ARG A 30 6.82 -2.06 -10.70
N VAL A 31 5.84 -2.26 -9.81
CA VAL A 31 5.87 -3.29 -8.76
C VAL A 31 5.53 -4.67 -9.32
N GLY A 32 4.90 -4.76 -10.51
CA GLY A 32 4.48 -6.02 -11.11
C GLY A 32 3.24 -6.63 -10.45
N VAL A 33 2.29 -5.78 -10.02
CA VAL A 33 1.00 -6.20 -9.44
C VAL A 33 -0.17 -5.52 -10.15
N THR A 34 -1.38 -5.98 -9.91
CA THR A 34 -2.58 -5.35 -10.48
C THR A 34 -2.88 -4.03 -9.75
N VAL A 35 -3.47 -3.07 -10.47
CA VAL A 35 -4.01 -1.83 -9.88
C VAL A 35 -5.04 -2.16 -8.79
N VAL A 36 -5.80 -3.25 -8.96
CA VAL A 36 -6.76 -3.74 -7.97
C VAL A 36 -6.07 -4.11 -6.66
N ASN A 37 -4.94 -4.84 -6.69
CA ASN A 37 -4.18 -5.19 -5.49
C ASN A 37 -3.69 -3.94 -4.73
N LEU A 38 -3.14 -2.96 -5.45
CA LEU A 38 -2.70 -1.71 -4.82
C LEU A 38 -3.87 -0.85 -4.33
N SER A 39 -5.01 -0.88 -5.02
CA SER A 39 -6.22 -0.17 -4.59
C SER A 39 -6.79 -0.74 -3.29
N ILE A 40 -6.80 -2.07 -3.14
CA ILE A 40 -7.20 -2.74 -1.89
C ILE A 40 -6.27 -2.34 -0.75
N LEU A 41 -4.96 -2.30 -1.00
CA LEU A 41 -3.97 -1.86 -0.01
C LEU A 41 -4.17 -0.38 0.36
N LYS A 42 -4.21 0.51 -0.63
CA LYS A 42 -4.38 1.96 -0.46
C LYS A 42 -5.62 2.30 0.37
N ASN A 43 -6.72 1.59 0.14
CA ASN A 43 -8.00 1.85 0.81
C ASN A 43 -8.19 1.05 2.10
N GLU A 44 -7.12 0.50 2.70
CA GLU A 44 -7.16 -0.17 4.01
C GLU A 44 -8.11 -1.38 4.04
N ARG A 45 -8.28 -2.07 2.90
CA ARG A 45 -9.08 -3.31 2.78
C ARG A 45 -8.21 -4.56 2.68
N ALA A 46 -6.90 -4.41 2.74
CA ALA A 46 -5.96 -5.53 2.60
C ALA A 46 -5.85 -6.33 3.90
N LYS A 47 -6.19 -7.62 3.84
CA LYS A 47 -6.03 -8.54 4.98
C LYS A 47 -4.58 -8.95 5.24
N ALA A 48 -3.77 -8.92 4.18
CA ALA A 48 -2.37 -9.27 4.23
C ALA A 48 -1.63 -8.60 3.08
N ILE A 49 -0.33 -8.37 3.27
CA ILE A 49 0.60 -7.95 2.22
C ILE A 49 1.81 -8.88 2.23
N ARG A 50 2.25 -9.31 1.05
CA ARG A 50 3.50 -10.07 0.90
C ARG A 50 4.67 -9.12 1.08
N PHE A 51 5.70 -9.52 1.82
CA PHE A 51 6.91 -8.70 1.95
C PHE A 51 7.60 -8.42 0.62
N THR A 52 7.47 -9.29 -0.39
CA THR A 52 7.98 -9.03 -1.74
C THR A 52 7.26 -7.87 -2.42
N THR A 53 5.95 -7.72 -2.18
CA THR A 53 5.19 -6.56 -2.68
C THR A 53 5.53 -5.31 -1.88
N LEU A 54 5.62 -5.42 -0.55
CA LEU A 54 6.00 -4.29 0.29
C LEU A 54 7.40 -3.77 -0.05
N SER A 55 8.38 -4.66 -0.23
CA SER A 55 9.75 -4.28 -0.58
C SER A 55 9.85 -3.67 -1.98
N ALA A 56 9.07 -4.17 -2.94
CA ALA A 56 9.00 -3.57 -4.26
C ALA A 56 8.41 -2.15 -4.21
N ILE A 57 7.32 -1.92 -3.45
CA ILE A 57 6.78 -0.57 -3.25
C ILE A 57 7.84 0.33 -2.60
N CYS A 58 8.51 -0.14 -1.54
CA CYS A 58 9.58 0.61 -0.87
C CYS A 58 10.69 1.01 -1.85
N ARG A 59 11.09 0.10 -2.75
CA ARG A 59 12.11 0.37 -3.77
C ARG A 59 11.65 1.38 -4.80
N GLU A 60 10.47 1.19 -5.39
CA GLU A 60 9.94 2.06 -6.45
C GLU A 60 9.61 3.47 -5.94
N LEU A 61 9.27 3.57 -4.66
CA LEU A 61 9.00 4.84 -3.99
C LEU A 61 10.20 5.34 -3.17
N ASP A 62 11.36 4.69 -3.15
CA ASP A 62 12.49 5.08 -2.30
C ASP A 62 12.06 5.49 -0.86
N CYS A 63 11.41 4.56 -0.16
CA CYS A 63 10.87 4.77 1.19
C CYS A 63 11.03 3.53 2.07
N GLN A 64 10.76 3.69 3.36
CA GLN A 64 10.75 2.59 4.33
C GLN A 64 9.34 2.03 4.54
N PRO A 65 9.21 0.77 4.99
CA PRO A 65 7.91 0.19 5.34
C PRO A 65 7.06 1.05 6.29
N GLY A 66 7.72 1.73 7.25
CA GLY A 66 7.05 2.62 8.21
C GLY A 66 6.51 3.92 7.60
N ASP A 67 6.98 4.31 6.41
CA ASP A 67 6.41 5.44 5.66
C ASP A 67 5.10 5.06 4.98
N ILE A 68 4.92 3.78 4.66
CA ILE A 68 3.72 3.22 4.01
C ILE A 68 2.69 2.81 5.05
N LEU A 69 3.12 2.14 6.12
CA LEU A 69 2.24 1.48 7.09
C LEU A 69 2.46 2.04 8.49
N THR A 70 1.37 2.42 9.16
CA THR A 70 1.40 2.75 10.59
C THR A 70 0.29 2.01 11.32
N PHE A 71 0.56 1.65 12.58
CA PHE A 71 -0.48 1.14 13.46
C PHE A 71 -1.23 2.32 14.11
N ASP A 72 -2.55 2.36 13.94
CA ASP A 72 -3.45 3.28 14.61
C ASP A 72 -3.79 2.74 16.00
N LYS A 73 -3.34 3.43 17.04
CA LYS A 73 -3.52 2.98 18.44
C LYS A 73 -4.89 3.32 19.02
N GLN A 74 -5.79 3.89 18.21
CA GLN A 74 -7.15 4.29 18.61
C GLN A 74 -8.09 3.10 18.71
#